data_AF-A0A6S6TV86-F1
#
_entry.id   AF-A0A6S6TV86-F1
#
_cell.length_a   1.000
_cell.length_b   1.000
_cell.length_c   1.000
_cell.angle_alpha   90.00
_cell.angle_beta   90.00
_cell.angle_gamma   90.00
#
_symmetry.space_group_name_H-M   'P 1'
#
loop_
_entity.id
_entity.type
_entity.pdbx_description
1 polymer ?
#
loop_
_entity_poly.entity_id
_entity_poly.type
_entity_poly.pdbx_seq_one_letter_code
_entity_poly.pdbx_strand_id
1 'polypeptide(L)'
;MNKERLQKLLKQKIIQHGENGCWEWVGQISNSGWGRTMITDEHGMTHTVSACDASYMAYIGDIPKGGLVTLSCGNRLCINPEHLRLAD
;
A
#
# COMPACT_ATOMS: atom_id res chain seq x y z
N MET A 1 -9.24 -3.39 -12.00
CA MET A 1 -8.45 -4.04 -10.91
C MET A 1 -9.35 -4.80 -9.92
N ASN A 2 -9.07 -6.07 -9.59
CA ASN A 2 -9.84 -6.81 -8.58
C ASN A 2 -9.36 -6.46 -7.16
N LYS A 3 -10.10 -5.56 -6.49
CA LYS A 3 -9.75 -5.04 -5.15
C LYS A 3 -9.68 -6.13 -4.09
N GLU A 4 -10.58 -7.11 -4.10
CA GLU A 4 -10.63 -8.17 -3.10
C GLU A 4 -9.36 -9.04 -3.11
N ARG A 5 -8.88 -9.38 -4.31
CA ARG A 5 -7.63 -10.13 -4.48
C ARG A 5 -6.43 -9.33 -3.94
N LEU A 6 -6.39 -8.03 -4.22
CA LEU A 6 -5.32 -7.15 -3.75
C LEU A 6 -5.34 -7.01 -2.23
N GLN A 7 -6.52 -6.76 -1.63
CA GLN A 7 -6.70 -6.72 -0.18
C GLN A 7 -6.20 -8.00 0.49
N LYS A 8 -6.54 -9.18 -0.07
CA LYS A 8 -6.08 -10.47 0.43
C LYS A 8 -4.55 -10.60 0.37
N LEU A 9 -3.94 -10.20 -0.74
CA LEU A 9 -2.47 -10.22 -0.91
C LEU A 9 -1.77 -9.31 0.10
N LEU A 10 -2.31 -8.12 0.34
CA LEU A 10 -1.75 -7.16 1.30
C LEU A 10 -1.85 -7.69 2.74
N LYS A 11 -3.02 -8.21 3.14
CA LYS A 11 -3.25 -8.76 4.49
C LYS A 11 -2.32 -9.93 4.85
N GLN A 12 -1.86 -10.69 3.86
CA GLN A 12 -0.90 -11.79 4.08
C GLN A 12 0.52 -11.31 4.35
N LYS A 13 0.81 -10.03 4.13
CA LYS A 13 2.16 -9.46 4.17
C LYS A 13 2.25 -8.29 5.16
N ILE A 14 1.43 -8.31 6.20
CA ILE A 14 1.48 -7.33 7.28
C ILE A 14 1.66 -7.97 8.65
N ILE A 15 2.34 -7.25 9.53
CA ILE A 15 2.27 -7.42 10.98
C ILE A 15 1.47 -6.24 11.54
N GLN A 16 0.48 -6.51 12.38
CA GLN A 16 -0.31 -5.47 13.04
C GLN A 16 0.35 -5.09 14.36
N HIS A 17 0.64 -3.81 14.53
CA HIS A 17 1.19 -3.25 15.76
C HIS A 17 0.06 -2.63 16.59
N GLY A 18 -0.22 -3.20 17.76
CA GLY A 18 -1.36 -2.80 18.61
C GLY A 18 -1.22 -1.41 19.24
N GLU A 19 0.00 -0.92 19.46
CA GLU A 19 0.27 0.37 20.11
C GLU A 19 -0.03 1.58 19.20
N ASN A 20 0.34 1.48 17.92
CA ASN A 20 0.25 2.60 16.98
C ASN A 20 -0.78 2.34 15.86
N GLY A 21 -1.44 1.17 15.85
CA GLY A 21 -2.39 0.77 14.81
C GLY A 21 -1.77 0.54 13.43
N CYS A 22 -0.43 0.53 13.33
CA CYS A 22 0.26 0.36 12.06
C CYS A 22 0.08 -1.07 11.52
N TRP A 23 -0.12 -1.18 10.20
CA TRP A 23 0.00 -2.43 9.47
C TRP A 23 1.36 -2.41 8.77
N GLU A 24 2.37 -2.97 9.43
CA GLU A 24 3.73 -2.94 8.94
C GLU A 24 3.96 -3.97 7.85
N TRP A 25 4.41 -3.50 6.70
CA TRP A 25 4.71 -4.32 5.53
C TRP A 25 5.95 -5.19 5.77
N VAL A 26 5.79 -6.50 5.58
CA VAL A 26 6.89 -7.49 5.67
C VAL A 26 7.23 -8.15 4.33
N GLY A 27 6.73 -7.59 3.23
CA GLY A 27 7.04 -8.04 1.89
C GLY A 27 8.36 -7.47 1.35
N GLN A 28 8.42 -7.24 0.03
CA GLN A 28 9.62 -6.67 -0.59
C GLN A 28 9.84 -5.24 -0.10
N ILE A 29 11.07 -4.93 0.30
CA ILE A 29 11.50 -3.59 0.72
C ILE A 29 12.60 -3.14 -0.24
N SER A 30 12.48 -1.92 -0.76
CA SER A 30 13.50 -1.31 -1.63
C SER A 30 14.71 -0.83 -0.82
N ASN A 31 15.86 -0.60 -1.48
CA ASN A 31 17.05 -0.01 -0.85
C ASN A 31 16.77 1.34 -0.15
N SER A 32 15.75 2.08 -0.58
CA SER A 32 15.33 3.35 0.03
C SER A 32 14.47 3.16 1.30
N GLY A 33 14.19 1.92 1.71
CA GLY A 33 13.40 1.58 2.89
C GLY A 33 11.88 1.60 2.68
N TRP A 34 11.42 1.63 1.43
CA TRP A 34 9.98 1.63 1.11
C TRP A 34 9.48 0.23 0.74
N GLY A 35 8.30 -0.12 1.25
CA GLY A 35 7.59 -1.33 0.87
C GLY A 35 7.18 -1.30 -0.60
N ARG A 36 7.32 -2.43 -1.29
CA ARG A 36 7.01 -2.61 -2.71
C ARG A 36 6.15 -3.86 -2.89
N THR A 37 5.23 -3.80 -3.84
CA THR A 37 4.44 -4.95 -4.27
C THR A 37 4.17 -4.89 -5.76
N MET A 38 3.89 -6.05 -6.36
CA MET A 38 3.46 -6.14 -7.75
C MET A 38 1.95 -6.20 -7.79
N ILE A 39 1.34 -5.40 -8.67
CA ILE A 39 -0.10 -5.46 -8.95
C ILE A 39 -0.29 -5.72 -10.44
N THR A 40 -1.36 -6.44 -10.77
CA THR A 40 -1.78 -6.69 -12.14
C THR A 40 -3.01 -5.86 -12.42
N ASP A 41 -2.95 -5.02 -13.45
CA ASP A 41 -4.07 -4.19 -13.85
C ASP A 41 -5.14 -5.00 -14.62
N GLU A 42 -6.19 -4.33 -15.08
CA GLU A 42 -7.27 -4.97 -15.83
C GLU A 42 -6.87 -5.48 -17.23
N HIS A 43 -5.83 -4.91 -17.82
CA HIS A 43 -5.24 -5.37 -19.08
C HIS A 43 -4.24 -6.52 -18.90
N GLY A 44 -4.07 -7.02 -17.67
CA GLY A 44 -3.15 -8.13 -17.37
C GLY A 44 -1.68 -7.71 -17.29
N MET A 45 -1.36 -6.41 -17.34
CA MET A 45 -0.01 -5.92 -17.18
C MET A 45 0.36 -5.85 -15.70
N THR A 46 1.47 -6.48 -15.36
CA THR A 46 1.99 -6.47 -13.99
C THR A 46 3.03 -5.37 -13.84
N HIS A 47 2.86 -4.53 -12.84
CA HIS A 47 3.78 -3.44 -12.54
C HIS A 47 4.04 -3.34 -11.04
N THR A 48 5.22 -2.81 -10.69
CA THR A 48 5.66 -2.65 -9.30
C THR A 48 5.25 -1.29 -8.77
N VAL A 49 4.44 -1.29 -7.72
CA VAL A 49 4.00 -0.08 -7.00
C VAL A 49 4.56 -0.07 -5.59
N SER A 50 4.45 1.07 -4.89
CA SER A 50 4.68 1.11 -3.45
C SER A 50 3.59 0.29 -2.73
N ALA A 51 3.91 -0.28 -1.58
CA ALA A 51 2.93 -1.03 -0.79
C ALA A 51 1.84 -0.10 -0.22
N CYS A 52 2.15 1.18 0.03
CA CYS A 52 1.19 2.18 0.46
C CYS A 52 0.20 2.54 -0.66
N ASP A 53 0.66 2.75 -1.90
CA ASP A 53 -0.24 3.03 -3.04
C ASP A 53 -1.15 1.84 -3.30
N ALA A 54 -0.61 0.62 -3.24
CA ALA A 54 -1.40 -0.60 -3.38
C ALA A 54 -2.50 -0.68 -2.32
N SER A 55 -2.20 -0.33 -1.07
CA SER A 55 -3.19 -0.30 0.00
C SER A 55 -4.23 0.80 -0.17
N TYR A 56 -3.81 2.00 -0.59
CA TYR A 56 -4.72 3.09 -0.91
C TYR A 56 -5.72 2.68 -2.00
N MET A 57 -5.23 2.09 -3.10
CA MET A 57 -6.07 1.58 -4.19
C MET A 57 -7.02 0.45 -3.77
N ALA A 58 -6.56 -0.39 -2.83
CA ALA A 58 -7.33 -1.53 -2.35
C ALA A 58 -8.46 -1.14 -1.39
N TYR A 59 -8.26 -0.13 -0.53
CA TYR A 59 -9.17 0.18 0.57
C TYR A 59 -9.86 1.55 0.45
N ILE A 60 -9.23 2.53 -0.20
CA ILE A 60 -9.73 3.91 -0.26
C ILE A 60 -10.30 4.19 -1.65
N GLY A 61 -9.47 4.09 -2.69
CA GLY A 61 -9.90 4.48 -4.03
C GLY A 61 -8.74 4.65 -4.99
N ASP A 62 -9.06 5.05 -6.21
CA ASP A 62 -8.07 5.26 -7.26
C ASP A 62 -7.14 6.44 -6.93
N ILE A 63 -5.89 6.38 -7.38
CA ILE A 63 -4.92 7.47 -7.20
C ILE A 63 -4.92 8.28 -8.49
N PRO A 64 -5.31 9.57 -8.46
CA PRO A 64 -5.33 10.40 -9.67
C PRO A 64 -3.92 10.48 -10.28
N LYS A 65 -3.85 10.71 -11.59
CA LYS A 65 -2.57 10.78 -12.30
C LYS A 65 -1.66 11.86 -11.68
N GLY A 66 -0.47 11.44 -11.23
CA GLY A 66 0.49 12.31 -10.55
C GLY A 66 0.23 12.52 -9.05
N GLY A 67 -0.85 11.95 -8.51
CA GLY A 67 -1.12 11.93 -7.08
C GLY A 67 -0.09 11.08 -6.33
N LEU A 68 0.26 11.54 -5.13
CA LEU A 68 1.18 10.85 -4.23
C LEU A 68 0.45 10.44 -2.97
N VAL A 69 0.68 9.22 -2.48
CA VAL A 69 0.15 8.77 -1.19
C VAL A 69 1.15 9.12 -0.09
N THR A 70 0.66 9.73 0.97
CA THR A 70 1.41 10.13 2.16
C THR A 70 0.92 9.38 3.39
N LEU A 71 1.80 9.27 4.39
CA LEU A 71 1.53 8.55 5.63
C LEU A 71 1.46 9.52 6.79
N SER A 72 0.36 9.48 7.54
CA SER A 72 0.17 10.33 8.71
C SER A 72 0.99 9.86 9.92
N CYS A 73 1.38 8.58 9.96
CA CYS A 73 2.10 7.96 11.07
C CYS A 73 3.63 8.04 10.96
N GLY A 74 4.18 8.50 9.83
CA GLY A 74 5.64 8.59 9.61
C GLY A 74 6.37 7.25 9.41
N ASN A 75 5.74 6.10 9.65
CA ASN A 75 6.33 4.79 9.37
C ASN A 75 6.26 4.47 7.86
N ARG A 76 7.41 4.46 7.17
CA ARG A 76 7.53 4.19 5.72
C ARG A 76 7.03 2.81 5.28
N LEU A 77 6.92 1.85 6.20
CA LEU A 77 6.43 0.50 5.94
C LEU A 77 4.96 0.33 6.33
N CYS A 78 4.30 1.35 6.87
CA CYS A 78 2.90 1.26 7.23
C CYS A 78 2.01 1.27 5.98
N ILE A 79 1.08 0.34 5.91
CA ILE A 79 0.08 0.27 4.85
C ILE A 79 -1.35 0.27 5.40
N ASN A 80 -1.56 0.70 6.65
CA ASN A 80 -2.91 0.84 7.21
C ASN A 80 -3.66 1.96 6.45
N PRO A 81 -4.79 1.68 5.78
CA PRO A 81 -5.55 2.71 5.05
C PRO A 81 -5.96 3.90 5.91
N GLU A 82 -6.17 3.73 7.22
CA GLU A 82 -6.51 4.85 8.12
C GLU A 82 -5.36 5.86 8.26
N HIS A 83 -4.13 5.46 7.94
CA HIS A 83 -2.94 6.30 7.97
C HIS A 83 -2.55 6.85 6.60
N LEU A 84 -3.25 6.48 5.52
CA LEU A 84 -2.92 6.87 4.14
C LEU A 84 -3.81 8.01 3.64
N ARG A 85 -3.20 9.00 2.97
CA ARG A 85 -3.91 10.13 2.36
C ARG A 85 -3.25 10.54 1.05
N LEU A 86 -4.01 11.13 0.12
CA LEU A 86 -3.40 11.82 -1.01
C LEU A 86 -2.68 13.08 -0.51
N ALA A 87 -1.48 13.33 -1.05
CA ALA A 87 -0.81 14.61 -0.92
C ALA A 87 -1.68 15.71 -1.53
N ASP A 88 -1.66 16.88 -0.90
CA ASP A 88 -2.16 18.14 -1.46
C ASP A 88 -1.16 18.70 -2.48
#